data_AF-A0A2P5Y7S9-F1
#
_entry.id   AF-A0A2P5Y7S9-F1
#
_cell.length_a   1.000
_cell.length_b   1.000
_cell.length_c   1.000
_cell.angle_alpha   90.00
_cell.angle_beta   90.00
_cell.angle_gamma   90.00
#
_symmetry.space_group_name_H-M   'P 1'
#
loop_
_entity.id
_entity.type
_entity.pdbx_description
1 polymer ?
#
loop_
_entity_poly.entity_id
_entity_poly.type
_entity_poly.pdbx_seq_one_letter_code
_entity_poly.pdbx_strand_id
1 'polypeptide(L)'
;MAEQLENKASEAEKQGEQNIGLQSRISELEIMLEKREKEIFILTKKLEDDNSETLSGMKNLTAQENNLLSEKEKLQPEKALLKENFAFEGDEASNQVRRLIDEANTLQQQLESLHIQKTKLELQFERKKQKSSEKLNEMENQKSELKQMVEDLQRDLEAKGDEKNDLILILVFKYILWFQQIIKPRKYPKKEKHIEREQQWRILEKTISNQPLEFKDVITNSTRRSLRGKHKKYTGPCMAINPIDRCWRCKKNWAKNRKRLAKCVLGFGHKTRGGKKGEYYLVTDNSDDDVVNPKLGTLRHAVIQKRPLWIIFAHDMNIKLSKELMVQSHKTIDARGENVHIAYGCGITLQFVHNVIIHNIHIHRVVRSSGGLISDSEDHYGYRTVGDGDGISIFGSSKIWLDHISMSESQDGLIDAIQGSTAITISNFHFTHHDHVILLGASDTYSKDQYMQVTLAFNHFGKELIQRMPRCRWGYFHVVNNDYTHWKLYAIGGSTHPTIISQGNRFIAPDDPLTKEITHRNYAPESEWRNWIWRSEGDRFMNGAFFVTSGPPSPPHLKLKKKDIIKAKPAIFVGRLTKFSGTLKCKEGVKC
;
A
#
# COMPACT_ATOMS: atom_id res chain seq x y z
N MET A 1 -36.16 82.79 -110.96
CA MET A 1 -34.82 82.65 -110.35
C MET A 1 -34.80 83.19 -108.91
N ALA A 2 -35.39 84.36 -108.63
CA ALA A 2 -35.49 84.92 -107.27
C ALA A 2 -36.32 84.07 -106.28
N GLU A 3 -37.49 83.58 -106.70
CA GLU A 3 -38.42 82.79 -105.86
C GLU A 3 -37.87 81.41 -105.43
N GLN A 4 -37.00 80.80 -106.24
CA GLN A 4 -36.31 79.55 -105.89
C GLN A 4 -35.15 79.75 -104.90
N LEU A 5 -34.53 80.93 -104.89
CA LEU A 5 -33.48 81.28 -103.93
C LEU A 5 -34.06 81.56 -102.55
N GLU A 6 -35.23 82.21 -102.50
CA GLU A 6 -35.93 82.55 -101.26
C GLU A 6 -36.48 81.31 -100.54
N ASN A 7 -37.08 80.35 -101.27
CA ASN A 7 -37.49 79.06 -100.72
C ASN A 7 -36.28 78.24 -100.20
N LYS A 8 -35.16 78.22 -100.92
CA LYS A 8 -33.94 77.54 -100.47
C LYS A 8 -33.30 78.21 -99.25
N ALA A 9 -33.39 79.53 -99.13
CA ALA A 9 -32.91 80.27 -97.97
C ALA A 9 -33.75 79.95 -96.73
N SER A 10 -35.08 79.93 -96.85
CA SER A 10 -36.00 79.53 -95.77
C SER A 10 -35.79 78.08 -95.33
N GLU A 11 -35.57 77.16 -96.28
CA GLU A 11 -35.31 75.75 -95.98
C GLU A 11 -33.94 75.55 -95.30
N ALA A 12 -32.92 76.31 -95.70
CA ALA A 12 -31.61 76.32 -95.04
C ALA A 12 -31.67 76.89 -93.62
N GLU A 13 -32.47 77.92 -93.38
CA GLU A 13 -32.69 78.51 -92.05
C GLU A 13 -33.38 77.53 -91.11
N LYS A 14 -34.44 76.85 -91.59
CA LYS A 14 -35.15 75.81 -90.84
C LYS A 14 -34.26 74.59 -90.54
N GLN A 15 -33.39 74.19 -91.49
CA GLN A 15 -32.39 73.16 -91.26
C GLN A 15 -31.32 73.60 -90.25
N GLY A 16 -30.94 74.88 -90.26
CA GLY A 16 -30.04 75.48 -89.27
C GLY A 16 -30.60 75.40 -87.85
N GLU A 17 -31.88 75.78 -87.66
CA GLU A 17 -32.57 75.66 -86.37
C GLU A 17 -32.69 74.20 -85.89
N GLN A 18 -33.02 73.27 -86.80
CA GLN A 18 -33.04 71.84 -86.47
C GLN A 18 -31.67 71.31 -86.07
N ASN A 19 -30.59 71.74 -86.75
CA ASN A 19 -29.23 71.34 -86.41
C ASN A 19 -28.80 71.88 -85.04
N ILE A 20 -29.16 73.11 -84.70
CA ILE A 20 -28.90 73.68 -83.37
C ILE A 20 -29.66 72.89 -82.30
N GLY A 21 -30.93 72.55 -82.55
CA GLY A 21 -31.72 71.71 -81.64
C GLY A 21 -31.14 70.31 -81.46
N LEU A 22 -30.62 69.69 -82.53
CA LEU A 22 -29.93 68.40 -82.46
C LEU A 22 -28.61 68.49 -81.70
N GLN A 23 -27.81 69.55 -81.92
CA GLN A 23 -26.55 69.78 -81.20
C GLN A 23 -26.77 69.96 -79.70
N SER A 24 -27.80 70.71 -79.29
CA SER A 24 -28.18 70.86 -77.87
C SER A 24 -28.51 69.50 -77.25
N ARG A 25 -29.26 68.66 -77.98
CA ARG A 25 -29.70 67.35 -77.50
C ARG A 25 -28.56 66.32 -77.43
N ILE A 26 -27.59 66.42 -78.34
CA ILE A 26 -26.33 65.65 -78.28
C ILE A 26 -25.54 66.06 -77.04
N SER A 27 -25.39 67.35 -76.76
CA SER A 27 -24.66 67.83 -75.57
C SER A 27 -25.31 67.37 -74.26
N GLU A 28 -26.64 67.38 -74.17
CA GLU A 28 -27.36 66.82 -73.01
C GLU A 28 -27.11 65.31 -72.84
N LEU A 29 -27.10 64.55 -73.94
CA LEU A 29 -26.83 63.13 -73.93
C LEU A 29 -25.39 62.81 -73.52
N GLU A 30 -24.42 63.61 -73.95
CA GLU A 30 -23.01 63.47 -73.55
C GLU A 30 -22.84 63.68 -72.04
N ILE A 31 -23.46 64.72 -71.47
CA ILE A 31 -23.44 64.97 -70.02
C ILE A 31 -24.09 63.81 -69.24
N MET A 32 -25.21 63.28 -69.76
CA MET A 32 -25.85 62.11 -69.16
C MET A 32 -24.99 60.84 -69.25
N LEU A 33 -24.27 60.66 -70.36
CA LEU A 33 -23.36 59.52 -70.55
C LEU A 33 -22.21 59.60 -69.53
N GLU A 34 -21.57 60.76 -69.40
CA GLU A 34 -20.46 60.97 -68.46
C GLU A 34 -20.91 60.75 -67.00
N LYS A 35 -22.14 61.17 -66.67
CA LYS A 35 -22.73 60.89 -65.34
C LYS A 35 -22.93 59.39 -65.10
N ARG A 36 -23.45 58.65 -66.09
CA ARG A 36 -23.63 57.20 -65.99
C ARG A 36 -22.31 56.44 -65.93
N GLU A 37 -21.28 56.88 -66.64
CA GLU A 37 -19.95 56.29 -66.55
C GLU A 37 -19.36 56.42 -65.15
N LYS A 38 -19.53 57.58 -64.50
CA LYS A 38 -19.13 57.78 -63.10
C LYS A 38 -19.91 56.87 -62.14
N GLU A 39 -21.21 56.72 -62.33
CA GLU A 39 -22.05 55.81 -61.53
C GLU A 39 -21.61 54.34 -61.70
N ILE A 40 -21.36 53.90 -62.93
CA ILE A 40 -20.85 52.55 -63.22
C ILE A 40 -19.50 52.34 -62.54
N PHE A 41 -18.57 53.30 -62.64
CA PHE A 41 -17.26 53.20 -62.00
C PHE A 41 -17.37 53.01 -60.47
N ILE A 42 -18.25 53.77 -59.82
CA ILE A 42 -18.48 53.65 -58.37
C ILE A 42 -19.06 52.28 -58.02
N LEU A 43 -20.03 51.79 -58.79
CA LEU A 43 -20.65 50.48 -58.56
C LEU A 43 -19.65 49.33 -58.76
N THR A 44 -18.82 49.39 -59.80
CA THR A 44 -17.77 48.39 -60.05
C THR A 44 -16.80 48.33 -58.88
N LYS A 45 -16.34 49.48 -58.38
CA LYS A 45 -15.42 49.52 -57.24
C LYS A 45 -16.03 48.93 -55.96
N LYS A 46 -17.30 49.26 -55.67
CA LYS A 46 -18.02 48.66 -54.53
C LYS A 46 -18.13 47.14 -54.67
N LEU A 47 -18.43 46.65 -55.87
CA LEU A 47 -18.53 45.22 -56.13
C LEU A 47 -17.18 44.51 -55.94
N GLU A 48 -16.06 45.14 -56.33
CA GLU A 48 -14.72 44.61 -56.09
C GLU A 48 -14.38 44.56 -54.59
N ASP A 49 -14.69 45.62 -53.85
CA ASP A 49 -14.46 45.70 -52.40
C ASP A 49 -15.27 44.61 -51.66
N ASP A 50 -16.57 44.47 -51.97
CA ASP A 50 -17.46 43.46 -51.38
C ASP A 50 -17.00 42.02 -51.71
N ASN A 51 -16.53 41.78 -52.95
CA ASN A 51 -15.96 40.50 -53.34
C ASN A 51 -14.65 40.18 -52.60
N SER A 52 -13.83 41.19 -52.30
CA SER A 52 -12.59 40.98 -51.55
C SER A 52 -12.86 40.60 -50.10
N GLU A 53 -13.86 41.23 -49.47
CA GLU A 53 -14.25 40.99 -48.08
C GLU A 53 -14.88 39.61 -47.92
N THR A 54 -15.78 39.22 -48.83
CA THR A 54 -16.38 37.88 -48.85
C THR A 54 -15.34 36.77 -49.05
N LEU A 55 -14.35 36.97 -49.93
CA LEU A 55 -13.25 36.02 -50.14
C LEU A 55 -12.37 35.88 -48.89
N SER A 56 -12.10 36.99 -48.20
CA SER A 56 -11.37 36.99 -46.92
C SER A 56 -12.14 36.23 -45.83
N GLY A 57 -13.45 36.48 -45.71
CA GLY A 57 -14.35 35.77 -44.81
C GLY A 57 -14.35 34.26 -45.06
N MET A 58 -14.46 33.84 -46.33
CA MET A 58 -14.40 32.42 -46.71
C MET A 58 -13.07 31.76 -46.32
N LYS A 59 -11.93 32.44 -46.52
CA LYS A 59 -10.62 31.91 -46.14
C LYS A 59 -10.50 31.70 -44.62
N ASN A 60 -11.00 32.64 -43.83
CA ASN A 60 -11.02 32.51 -42.37
C ASN A 60 -11.90 31.35 -41.90
N LEU A 61 -13.10 31.21 -42.48
CA LEU A 61 -14.00 30.09 -42.16
C LEU A 61 -13.37 28.74 -42.54
N THR A 62 -12.71 28.66 -43.70
CA THR A 62 -12.01 27.44 -44.13
C THR A 62 -10.87 27.08 -43.17
N ALA A 63 -10.14 28.07 -42.66
CA ALA A 63 -9.10 27.84 -41.66
C ALA A 63 -9.67 27.34 -40.32
N GLN A 64 -10.81 27.89 -39.88
CA GLN A 64 -11.51 27.43 -38.68
C GLN A 64 -12.01 25.99 -38.81
N GLU A 65 -12.61 25.65 -39.96
CA GLU A 65 -13.10 24.30 -40.24
C GLU A 65 -11.96 23.26 -40.19
N ASN A 66 -10.82 23.56 -40.81
CA ASN A 66 -9.66 22.68 -40.78
C ASN A 66 -9.11 22.46 -39.36
N ASN A 67 -9.12 23.51 -38.52
CA ASN A 67 -8.66 23.38 -37.14
C ASN A 67 -9.62 22.50 -36.31
N LEU A 68 -10.93 22.72 -36.45
CA LEU A 68 -11.96 21.89 -35.80
C LEU A 68 -11.89 20.43 -36.25
N LEU A 69 -11.59 20.17 -37.53
CA LEU A 69 -11.42 18.82 -38.05
C LEU A 69 -10.22 18.12 -37.40
N SER A 70 -9.09 18.81 -37.23
CA SER A 70 -7.91 18.30 -36.53
C SER A 70 -8.18 18.03 -35.03
N GLU A 71 -8.95 18.88 -34.36
CA GLU A 71 -9.37 18.62 -32.96
C GLU A 71 -10.27 17.40 -32.87
N LYS A 72 -11.23 17.25 -33.78
CA LYS A 72 -12.10 16.08 -33.86
C LYS A 72 -11.31 14.79 -34.06
N GLU A 73 -10.29 14.79 -34.92
CA GLU A 73 -9.41 13.63 -35.14
C GLU A 73 -8.60 13.25 -33.89
N LYS A 74 -8.16 14.23 -33.09
CA LYS A 74 -7.46 13.98 -31.81
C LYS A 74 -8.38 13.40 -30.73
N LEU A 75 -9.65 13.81 -30.71
CA LEU A 75 -10.64 13.39 -29.70
C LEU A 75 -11.25 12.00 -29.98
N GLN A 76 -11.25 11.54 -31.22
CA GLN A 76 -11.75 10.20 -31.61
C GLN A 76 -11.09 9.02 -30.86
N PRO A 77 -9.75 8.90 -30.80
CA PRO A 77 -9.11 7.81 -30.08
C PRO A 77 -9.33 7.90 -28.56
N GLU A 78 -9.43 9.11 -28.01
CA GLU A 78 -9.71 9.31 -26.59
C GLU A 78 -11.14 8.83 -26.24
N LYS A 79 -12.12 9.13 -27.09
CA LYS A 79 -13.50 8.62 -26.98
C LYS A 79 -13.57 7.10 -27.07
N ALA A 80 -12.80 6.47 -27.97
CA ALA A 80 -12.76 5.02 -28.09
C ALA A 80 -12.19 4.35 -26.83
N LEU A 81 -11.08 4.90 -26.31
CA LEU A 81 -10.46 4.42 -25.07
C LEU A 81 -11.37 4.60 -23.85
N LEU A 82 -12.11 5.72 -23.79
CA LEU A 82 -13.07 5.98 -22.73
C LEU A 82 -14.18 4.92 -22.73
N LYS A 83 -14.73 4.58 -23.90
CA LYS A 83 -15.76 3.53 -24.05
C LYS A 83 -15.28 2.17 -23.58
N GLU A 84 -14.07 1.76 -23.94
CA GLU A 84 -13.49 0.51 -23.46
C GLU A 84 -13.30 0.50 -21.93
N ASN A 85 -12.91 1.63 -21.33
CA ASN A 85 -12.79 1.74 -19.88
C ASN A 85 -14.14 1.65 -19.17
N PHE A 86 -15.19 2.28 -19.70
CA PHE A 86 -16.54 2.16 -19.13
C PHE A 86 -17.07 0.72 -19.19
N ALA A 87 -16.82 0.00 -20.28
CA ALA A 87 -17.18 -1.43 -20.38
C ALA A 87 -16.41 -2.26 -19.33
N PHE A 88 -15.10 -2.02 -19.20
CA PHE A 88 -14.27 -2.73 -18.23
C PHE A 88 -14.63 -2.43 -16.76
N GLU A 89 -14.90 -1.16 -16.42
CA GLU A 89 -15.32 -0.77 -15.06
C GLU A 89 -16.71 -1.34 -14.73
N GLY A 90 -17.62 -1.40 -15.70
CA GLY A 90 -18.93 -2.05 -15.53
C GLY A 90 -18.81 -3.54 -15.22
N ASP A 91 -17.96 -4.26 -15.96
CA ASP A 91 -17.68 -5.67 -15.72
C ASP A 91 -16.99 -5.89 -14.37
N GLU A 92 -16.05 -5.02 -13.97
CA GLU A 92 -15.35 -5.11 -12.71
C GLU A 92 -16.28 -4.83 -11.50
N ALA A 93 -17.14 -3.83 -11.60
CA ALA A 93 -18.15 -3.53 -10.59
C ALA A 93 -19.15 -4.69 -10.43
N SER A 94 -19.65 -5.23 -11.54
CA SER A 94 -20.54 -6.41 -11.54
C SER A 94 -19.87 -7.62 -10.88
N ASN A 95 -18.59 -7.86 -11.17
CA ASN A 95 -17.81 -8.92 -10.54
C ASN A 95 -17.49 -8.66 -9.06
N GLN A 96 -17.41 -7.40 -8.62
CA GLN A 96 -17.26 -7.06 -7.20
C GLN A 96 -18.56 -7.31 -6.44
N VAL A 97 -19.70 -6.86 -6.97
CA VAL A 97 -21.02 -7.11 -6.37
C VAL A 97 -21.27 -8.61 -6.22
N ARG A 98 -20.98 -9.41 -7.26
CA ARG A 98 -21.13 -10.87 -7.19
C ARG A 98 -20.22 -11.52 -6.14
N ARG A 99 -19.01 -10.97 -5.92
CA ARG A 99 -18.10 -11.45 -4.86
C ARG A 99 -18.61 -11.12 -3.47
N LEU A 100 -19.11 -9.91 -3.26
CA LEU A 100 -19.67 -9.50 -1.97
C LEU A 100 -20.89 -10.34 -1.59
N ILE A 101 -21.72 -10.71 -2.58
CA ILE A 101 -22.85 -11.62 -2.36
C ILE A 101 -22.36 -13.01 -1.92
N ASP A 102 -21.35 -13.58 -2.60
CA ASP A 102 -20.75 -14.86 -2.21
C ASP A 102 -20.16 -14.83 -0.79
N GLU A 103 -19.49 -13.74 -0.42
CA GLU A 103 -18.89 -13.55 0.91
C GLU A 103 -19.95 -13.39 1.99
N ALA A 104 -21.00 -12.60 1.75
CA ALA A 104 -22.12 -12.44 2.66
C ALA A 104 -22.80 -13.78 2.96
N ASN A 105 -23.04 -14.59 1.92
CA ASN A 105 -23.61 -15.93 2.07
C ASN A 105 -22.70 -16.86 2.90
N THR A 106 -21.38 -16.78 2.70
CA THR A 106 -20.41 -17.60 3.44
C THR A 106 -20.36 -17.20 4.92
N LEU A 107 -20.33 -15.89 5.20
CA LEU A 107 -20.34 -15.36 6.56
C LEU A 107 -21.63 -15.71 7.30
N GLN A 108 -22.77 -15.69 6.60
CA GLN A 108 -24.05 -16.10 7.17
C GLN A 108 -24.02 -17.56 7.63
N GLN A 109 -23.47 -18.47 6.82
CA GLN A 109 -23.31 -19.89 7.21
C GLN A 109 -22.36 -20.07 8.41
N GLN A 110 -21.27 -19.30 8.46
CA GLN A 110 -20.34 -19.34 9.60
C GLN A 110 -20.98 -18.81 10.89
N LEU A 111 -21.79 -17.75 10.79
CA LEU A 111 -22.51 -17.18 11.93
C LEU A 111 -23.49 -18.20 12.51
N GLU A 112 -24.25 -18.90 11.66
CA GLU A 112 -25.16 -19.98 12.08
C GLU A 112 -24.41 -21.12 12.78
N SER A 113 -23.28 -21.56 12.21
CA SER A 113 -22.44 -22.59 12.82
C SER A 113 -21.91 -22.16 14.19
N LEU A 114 -21.44 -20.92 14.32
CA LEU A 114 -20.96 -20.36 15.60
C LEU A 114 -22.07 -20.24 16.63
N HIS A 115 -23.28 -19.87 16.18
CA HIS A 115 -24.45 -19.79 17.06
C HIS A 115 -24.76 -21.16 17.67
N ILE A 116 -24.76 -22.22 16.85
CA ILE A 116 -24.97 -23.60 17.31
C ILE A 116 -23.88 -24.04 18.30
N GLN A 117 -22.62 -23.71 18.03
CA GLN A 117 -21.51 -24.04 18.94
C GLN A 117 -21.62 -23.32 20.28
N LYS A 118 -22.00 -22.04 20.27
CA LYS A 118 -22.23 -21.23 21.46
C LYS A 118 -23.32 -21.85 22.34
N THR A 119 -24.48 -22.16 21.76
CA THR A 119 -25.59 -22.79 22.49
C THR A 119 -25.17 -24.13 23.13
N LYS A 120 -24.38 -24.94 22.41
CA LYS A 120 -23.87 -26.21 22.93
C LYS A 120 -22.93 -26.02 24.12
N LEU A 121 -22.06 -25.02 24.08
CA LEU A 121 -21.13 -24.72 25.17
C LEU A 121 -21.84 -24.16 26.40
N GLU A 122 -22.81 -23.26 26.22
CA GLU A 122 -23.64 -22.73 27.31
C GLU A 122 -24.35 -23.86 28.06
N LEU A 123 -24.92 -24.82 27.32
CA LEU A 123 -25.60 -25.98 27.90
C LEU A 123 -24.62 -26.91 28.66
N GLN A 124 -23.38 -27.04 28.18
CA GLN A 124 -22.34 -27.78 28.91
C GLN A 124 -21.89 -27.06 30.18
N PHE A 125 -21.79 -25.74 30.14
CA PHE A 125 -21.41 -24.92 31.29
C PHE A 125 -22.46 -25.04 32.40
N GLU A 126 -23.75 -24.91 32.07
CA GLU A 126 -24.82 -24.99 33.06
C GLU A 126 -24.90 -26.37 33.71
N ARG A 127 -24.70 -27.46 32.93
CA ARG A 127 -24.58 -28.82 33.46
C ARG A 127 -23.40 -28.99 34.43
N LYS A 128 -22.25 -28.37 34.15
CA LYS A 128 -21.09 -28.43 35.05
C LYS A 128 -21.32 -27.63 36.32
N LYS A 129 -21.96 -26.46 36.21
CA LYS A 129 -22.34 -25.62 37.34
C LYS A 129 -23.27 -26.36 38.30
N GLN A 130 -24.30 -27.03 37.77
CA GLN A 130 -25.22 -27.85 38.58
C GLN A 130 -24.49 -28.96 39.33
N LYS A 131 -23.64 -29.73 38.64
CA LYS A 131 -22.82 -30.79 39.28
C LYS A 131 -21.84 -30.26 40.33
N SER A 132 -21.31 -29.06 40.14
CA SER A 132 -20.42 -28.44 41.14
C SER A 132 -21.20 -27.99 42.37
N SER A 133 -22.41 -27.45 42.17
CA SER A 133 -23.31 -27.08 43.26
C SER A 133 -23.72 -28.30 44.10
N GLU A 134 -24.05 -29.41 43.46
CA GLU A 134 -24.39 -30.67 44.13
C GLU A 134 -23.23 -31.17 45.02
N LYS A 135 -22.00 -31.14 44.49
CA LYS A 135 -20.81 -31.52 45.25
C LYS A 135 -20.50 -30.57 46.41
N LEU A 136 -20.76 -29.27 46.24
CA LEU A 136 -20.54 -28.29 47.30
C LEU A 136 -21.48 -28.59 48.48
N ASN A 137 -22.76 -28.83 48.20
CA ASN A 137 -23.75 -29.19 49.22
C ASN A 137 -23.36 -30.49 49.95
N GLU A 138 -22.85 -31.48 49.22
CA GLU A 138 -22.40 -32.75 49.82
C GLU A 138 -21.18 -32.55 50.76
N MET A 139 -20.22 -31.71 50.36
CA MET A 139 -19.08 -31.36 51.23
C MET A 139 -19.51 -30.56 52.46
N GLU A 140 -20.49 -29.67 52.31
CA GLU A 140 -20.99 -28.85 53.42
C GLU A 140 -21.71 -29.72 54.46
N ASN A 141 -22.48 -30.72 54.00
CA ASN A 141 -23.06 -31.73 54.88
C ASN A 141 -21.98 -32.53 55.64
N GLN A 142 -20.95 -33.03 54.93
CA GLN A 142 -19.85 -33.76 55.57
C GLN A 142 -19.06 -32.90 56.56
N LYS A 143 -18.88 -31.61 56.25
CA LYS A 143 -18.25 -30.65 57.16
C LYS A 143 -19.07 -30.48 58.45
N SER A 144 -20.39 -30.43 58.34
CA SER A 144 -21.28 -30.35 59.50
C SER A 144 -21.16 -31.60 60.38
N GLU A 145 -21.14 -32.79 59.78
CA GLU A 145 -20.97 -34.06 60.50
C GLU A 145 -19.61 -34.13 61.23
N LEU A 146 -18.53 -33.76 60.55
CA LEU A 146 -17.19 -33.72 61.15
C LEU A 146 -17.10 -32.72 62.31
N LYS A 147 -17.72 -31.55 62.15
CA LYS A 147 -17.76 -30.55 63.22
C LYS A 147 -18.45 -31.09 64.45
N GLN A 148 -19.60 -31.78 64.28
CA GLN A 148 -20.30 -32.42 65.38
C GLN A 148 -19.43 -33.49 66.07
N MET A 149 -18.74 -34.34 65.30
CA MET A 149 -17.85 -35.35 65.86
C MET A 149 -16.68 -34.75 66.67
N VAL A 150 -16.13 -33.62 66.22
CA VAL A 150 -15.03 -32.93 66.93
C VAL A 150 -15.55 -32.32 68.24
N GLU A 151 -16.73 -31.70 68.22
CA GLU A 151 -17.37 -31.15 69.43
C GLU A 151 -17.69 -32.26 70.43
N ASP A 152 -18.12 -33.43 69.96
CA ASP A 152 -18.35 -34.62 70.82
C ASP A 152 -17.04 -35.12 71.45
N LEU A 153 -15.97 -35.22 70.66
CA LEU A 153 -14.65 -35.64 71.15
C LEU A 153 -14.03 -34.66 72.14
N GLN A 154 -14.25 -33.35 71.96
CA GLN A 154 -13.78 -32.33 72.90
C GLN A 154 -14.51 -32.43 74.25
N ARG A 155 -15.82 -32.67 74.24
CA ARG A 155 -16.59 -32.92 75.47
C ARG A 155 -16.10 -34.17 76.22
N ASP A 156 -15.81 -35.24 75.49
CA ASP A 156 -15.26 -36.48 76.08
C ASP A 156 -13.87 -36.28 76.71
N LEU A 157 -13.05 -35.38 76.15
CA LEU A 157 -11.72 -35.04 76.65
C LEU A 157 -11.78 -34.16 77.90
N GLU A 158 -12.70 -33.18 77.93
CA GLU A 158 -12.91 -32.28 79.07
C GLU A 158 -13.51 -33.01 80.28
N ALA A 159 -14.32 -34.05 80.06
CA ALA A 159 -14.84 -34.91 81.13
C ALA A 159 -13.76 -35.75 81.84
N LYS A 160 -12.53 -35.81 81.31
CA LYS A 160 -11.42 -36.60 81.85
C LYS A 160 -10.27 -35.70 82.34
N GLY A 161 -10.40 -35.17 83.55
CA GLY A 161 -9.35 -34.46 84.26
C GLY A 161 -8.27 -35.39 84.84
N ASP A 162 -7.01 -34.95 84.74
CA ASP A 162 -5.77 -35.40 85.43
C ASP A 162 -5.44 -36.90 85.56
N GLU A 163 -5.65 -37.67 84.49
CA GLU A 163 -4.83 -38.85 84.15
C GLU A 163 -4.24 -38.69 82.75
N LYS A 164 -3.45 -37.61 82.58
CA LYS A 164 -2.75 -37.26 81.35
C LYS A 164 -1.45 -38.07 81.21
N ASN A 165 -1.57 -39.32 80.77
CA ASN A 165 -0.57 -39.94 79.87
C ASN A 165 -1.06 -41.25 79.24
N ASP A 166 -1.96 -42.01 79.88
CA ASP A 166 -2.54 -43.21 79.25
C ASP A 166 -3.69 -42.91 78.29
N LEU A 167 -4.38 -41.78 78.48
CA LEU A 167 -5.43 -41.32 77.57
C LEU A 167 -4.90 -40.81 76.24
N ILE A 168 -3.67 -40.27 76.20
CA ILE A 168 -3.04 -39.82 74.94
C ILE A 168 -2.74 -41.02 74.05
N LEU A 169 -2.26 -42.13 74.62
CA LEU A 169 -2.03 -43.35 73.85
C LEU A 169 -3.34 -43.97 73.37
N ILE A 170 -4.40 -43.98 74.19
CA ILE A 170 -5.72 -44.51 73.80
C ILE A 170 -6.39 -43.61 72.76
N LEU A 171 -6.24 -42.28 72.84
CA LEU A 171 -6.73 -41.35 71.81
C LEU A 171 -5.96 -41.50 70.51
N VAL A 172 -4.63 -41.63 70.55
CA VAL A 172 -3.80 -41.93 69.36
C VAL A 172 -4.19 -43.29 68.77
N PHE A 173 -4.43 -44.31 69.59
CA PHE A 173 -4.90 -45.61 69.12
C PHE A 173 -6.31 -45.56 68.56
N LYS A 174 -7.26 -44.85 69.20
CA LYS A 174 -8.61 -44.64 68.65
C LYS A 174 -8.59 -43.82 67.37
N TYR A 175 -7.71 -42.81 67.26
CA TYR A 175 -7.52 -42.04 66.04
C TYR A 175 -6.94 -42.91 64.94
N ILE A 176 -5.96 -43.77 65.24
CA ILE A 176 -5.39 -44.75 64.30
C ILE A 176 -6.43 -45.81 63.90
N LEU A 177 -7.25 -46.32 64.83
CA LEU A 177 -8.33 -47.26 64.56
C LEU A 177 -9.47 -46.64 63.76
N TRP A 178 -9.83 -45.39 64.04
CA TRP A 178 -10.81 -44.61 63.26
C TRP A 178 -10.27 -44.31 61.85
N PHE A 179 -8.99 -43.95 61.74
CA PHE A 179 -8.28 -43.78 60.46
C PHE A 179 -8.23 -45.10 59.68
N GLN A 180 -8.13 -46.25 60.36
CA GLN A 180 -8.21 -47.57 59.75
C GLN A 180 -9.64 -48.01 59.39
N GLN A 181 -10.68 -47.56 60.11
CA GLN A 181 -12.08 -47.88 59.82
C GLN A 181 -12.70 -47.01 58.71
N ILE A 182 -12.29 -45.74 58.56
CA ILE A 182 -12.63 -44.91 57.39
C ILE A 182 -11.93 -45.43 56.13
N ILE A 183 -10.79 -46.09 56.28
CA ILE A 183 -10.07 -46.78 55.20
C ILE A 183 -10.44 -48.28 55.20
N LYS A 184 -11.75 -48.58 55.10
CA LYS A 184 -12.15 -49.71 54.23
C LYS A 184 -12.18 -49.19 52.79
N PRO A 185 -11.69 -49.97 51.82
CA PRO A 185 -11.34 -49.47 50.51
C PRO A 185 -12.61 -49.06 49.75
N ARG A 186 -12.97 -47.77 49.79
CA ARG A 186 -13.54 -47.18 48.58
C ARG A 186 -12.44 -47.37 47.54
N LYS A 187 -12.72 -48.22 46.54
CA LYS A 187 -11.96 -48.33 45.30
C LYS A 187 -11.85 -46.93 44.70
N TYR A 188 -10.90 -46.14 45.20
CA TYR A 188 -10.40 -44.99 44.50
C TYR A 188 -9.59 -45.59 43.36
N PRO A 189 -9.99 -45.35 42.10
CA PRO A 189 -9.14 -45.71 41.00
C PRO A 189 -7.79 -45.05 41.26
N LYS A 190 -6.77 -45.87 41.01
CA LYS A 190 -5.34 -45.65 41.10
C LYS A 190 -4.90 -44.19 40.98
N LYS A 191 -3.71 -43.92 41.52
CA LYS A 191 -2.83 -42.75 41.27
C LYS A 191 -2.63 -42.45 39.77
N GLU A 192 -3.71 -42.11 39.10
CA GLU A 192 -3.81 -41.59 37.75
C GLU A 192 -4.34 -40.16 37.82
N LYS A 193 -5.03 -39.70 38.88
CA LYS A 193 -5.68 -38.37 38.87
C LYS A 193 -4.89 -37.14 39.36
N HIS A 194 -3.76 -37.33 40.02
CA HIS A 194 -2.82 -36.21 40.29
C HIS A 194 -1.72 -36.14 39.21
N ILE A 195 -1.36 -37.30 38.66
CA ILE A 195 -0.57 -37.39 37.44
C ILE A 195 -1.41 -36.97 36.23
N GLU A 196 -2.73 -37.15 36.17
CA GLU A 196 -3.57 -36.64 35.06
C GLU A 196 -3.87 -35.15 35.14
N ARG A 197 -3.82 -34.49 36.30
CA ARG A 197 -3.97 -33.01 36.34
C ARG A 197 -2.66 -32.29 36.08
N GLU A 198 -1.54 -32.81 36.59
CA GLU A 198 -0.21 -32.31 36.17
C GLU A 198 0.20 -32.81 34.78
N GLN A 199 -0.27 -33.98 34.31
CA GLN A 199 -0.14 -34.38 32.91
C GLN A 199 -1.18 -33.66 32.06
N GLN A 200 -2.39 -33.33 32.50
CA GLN A 200 -3.29 -32.47 31.70
C GLN A 200 -2.75 -31.04 31.63
N TRP A 201 -2.11 -30.51 32.67
CA TRP A 201 -1.42 -29.21 32.61
C TRP A 201 -0.11 -29.27 31.82
N ARG A 202 0.72 -30.31 31.97
CA ARG A 202 1.93 -30.51 31.14
C ARG A 202 1.62 -30.97 29.72
N ILE A 203 0.46 -31.59 29.46
CA ILE A 203 -0.08 -31.88 28.12
C ILE A 203 -0.72 -30.62 27.58
N LEU A 204 -1.38 -29.75 28.35
CA LEU A 204 -1.81 -28.43 27.86
C LEU A 204 -0.60 -27.55 27.54
N GLU A 205 0.44 -27.52 28.40
CA GLU A 205 1.69 -26.79 28.18
C GLU A 205 2.54 -27.40 27.05
N LYS A 206 2.61 -28.74 26.91
CA LYS A 206 3.23 -29.38 25.72
C LYS A 206 2.38 -29.27 24.45
N THR A 207 1.06 -29.17 24.54
CA THR A 207 0.16 -28.97 23.37
C THR A 207 0.15 -27.51 22.93
N ILE A 208 0.43 -26.58 23.84
CA ILE A 208 0.65 -25.15 23.54
C ILE A 208 2.11 -24.90 23.08
N SER A 209 3.08 -25.74 23.48
CA SER A 209 4.50 -25.58 23.15
C SER A 209 5.07 -26.53 22.08
N ASN A 210 4.36 -27.59 21.66
CA ASN A 210 4.80 -28.57 20.66
C ASN A 210 3.61 -29.27 19.98
N GLN A 211 3.07 -28.67 18.91
CA GLN A 211 2.45 -29.45 17.85
C GLN A 211 2.85 -28.92 16.46
N PRO A 212 3.51 -29.74 15.63
CA PRO A 212 3.56 -29.54 14.20
C PRO A 212 2.18 -29.89 13.61
N LEU A 213 1.66 -29.01 12.76
CA LEU A 213 0.45 -29.25 11.98
C LEU A 213 0.73 -30.31 10.90
N GLU A 214 0.53 -31.59 11.21
CA GLU A 214 0.23 -32.63 10.21
C GLU A 214 -1.26 -33.02 10.29
N PHE A 215 -2.02 -32.57 9.30
CA PHE A 215 -3.34 -33.09 8.95
C PHE A 215 -3.14 -34.29 8.02
N LYS A 216 -3.48 -35.52 8.44
CA LYS A 216 -3.60 -36.67 7.52
C LYS A 216 -5.07 -37.08 7.34
N ASP A 217 -5.50 -36.89 6.10
CA ASP A 217 -6.43 -37.69 5.30
C ASP A 217 -7.72 -38.19 5.95
N VAL A 218 -8.69 -37.28 6.03
CA VAL A 218 -10.05 -37.64 5.62
C VAL A 218 -10.06 -37.63 4.08
N ILE A 219 -9.95 -38.82 3.49
CA ILE A 219 -10.32 -39.06 2.10
C ILE A 219 -11.84 -38.88 2.02
N THR A 220 -12.27 -37.66 1.77
CA THR A 220 -13.54 -37.37 1.12
C THR A 220 -13.22 -36.55 -0.12
N ASN A 221 -13.58 -37.13 -1.27
CA ASN A 221 -13.38 -36.58 -2.62
C ASN A 221 -14.22 -35.30 -2.84
N SER A 222 -13.81 -34.18 -2.24
CA SER A 222 -14.37 -32.87 -2.60
C SER A 222 -13.34 -31.75 -2.42
N THR A 223 -12.54 -31.53 -3.47
CA THR A 223 -11.89 -30.26 -3.85
C THR A 223 -11.42 -29.31 -2.73
N ARG A 224 -10.15 -29.45 -2.31
CA ARG A 224 -9.31 -28.45 -1.60
C ARG A 224 -9.04 -27.18 -2.44
N ARG A 225 -10.09 -26.54 -2.97
CA ARG A 225 -9.99 -25.36 -3.85
C ARG A 225 -10.65 -24.10 -3.29
N SER A 226 -11.27 -24.13 -2.11
CA SER A 226 -12.17 -23.06 -1.67
C SER A 226 -11.67 -22.12 -0.55
N LEU A 227 -10.44 -22.25 -0.03
CA LEU A 227 -9.97 -21.39 1.09
C LEU A 227 -8.69 -20.58 0.80
N ARG A 228 -8.45 -20.25 -0.47
CA ARG A 228 -7.67 -19.05 -0.84
C ARG A 228 -8.69 -18.04 -1.33
N GLY A 229 -8.73 -16.83 -0.77
CA GLY A 229 -9.58 -15.75 -1.27
C GLY A 229 -9.55 -15.73 -2.80
N LYS A 230 -10.74 -15.71 -3.43
CA LYS A 230 -10.98 -15.89 -4.88
C LYS A 230 -10.39 -14.75 -5.74
N HIS A 231 -9.22 -14.20 -5.43
CA HIS A 231 -8.40 -13.55 -6.44
C HIS A 231 -7.83 -14.64 -7.33
N LYS A 232 -8.51 -14.93 -8.45
CA LYS A 232 -7.92 -15.73 -9.53
C LYS A 232 -6.53 -15.15 -9.79
N LYS A 233 -5.49 -15.97 -9.58
CA LYS A 233 -4.12 -15.59 -9.94
C LYS A 233 -4.16 -15.13 -11.39
N TYR A 234 -3.59 -13.96 -11.67
CA TYR A 234 -3.54 -13.45 -13.02
C TYR A 234 -2.84 -14.48 -13.94
N THR A 235 -3.56 -15.00 -14.93
CA THR A 235 -3.09 -16.00 -15.90
C THR A 235 -2.82 -15.42 -17.29
N GLY A 236 -3.03 -14.11 -17.46
CA GLY A 236 -2.81 -13.43 -18.74
C GLY A 236 -1.32 -13.27 -19.09
N PRO A 237 -1.01 -12.67 -20.26
CA PRO A 237 0.36 -12.42 -20.68
C PRO A 237 1.09 -11.52 -19.68
N CYS A 238 2.42 -11.61 -19.62
CA CYS A 238 3.19 -10.71 -18.77
C CYS A 238 2.87 -9.24 -19.07
N MET A 239 2.57 -8.46 -18.03
CA MET A 239 2.32 -7.02 -18.12
C MET A 239 3.22 -6.28 -17.14
N ALA A 240 3.86 -5.23 -17.65
CA ALA A 240 4.62 -4.26 -16.87
C ALA A 240 4.00 -2.89 -17.16
N ILE A 241 3.31 -2.30 -16.19
CA ILE A 241 2.41 -1.16 -16.44
C ILE A 241 3.04 0.14 -15.95
N ASN A 242 3.55 0.14 -14.72
CA ASN A 242 4.23 1.31 -14.18
C ASN A 242 5.62 1.52 -14.82
N PRO A 243 6.18 2.75 -14.79
CA PRO A 243 7.47 3.07 -15.39
C PRO A 243 8.67 2.25 -14.86
N ILE A 244 8.67 1.86 -13.58
CA ILE A 244 9.75 1.09 -12.96
C ILE A 244 9.76 -0.33 -13.53
N ASP A 245 8.62 -1.01 -13.49
CA ASP A 245 8.47 -2.37 -14.02
C ASP A 245 8.78 -2.41 -15.53
N ARG A 246 8.27 -1.45 -16.31
CA ARG A 246 8.50 -1.40 -17.77
C ARG A 246 9.97 -1.37 -18.16
N CYS A 247 10.83 -0.85 -17.29
CA CYS A 247 12.26 -0.76 -17.56
C CYS A 247 12.96 -2.13 -17.56
N TRP A 248 12.50 -3.11 -16.76
CA TRP A 248 13.18 -4.40 -16.59
C TRP A 248 12.29 -5.64 -16.78
N ARG A 249 11.02 -5.56 -16.37
CA ARG A 249 10.06 -6.66 -16.36
C ARG A 249 9.56 -6.98 -17.78
N CYS A 250 8.94 -8.14 -17.94
CA CYS A 250 8.46 -8.75 -19.17
C CYS A 250 9.51 -9.04 -20.23
N LYS A 251 10.77 -9.18 -19.81
CA LYS A 251 11.90 -9.56 -20.66
C LYS A 251 12.27 -11.02 -20.37
N LYS A 252 12.26 -11.89 -21.37
CA LYS A 252 12.58 -13.33 -21.20
C LYS A 252 13.96 -13.58 -20.59
N ASN A 253 14.92 -12.68 -20.85
CA ASN A 253 16.30 -12.78 -20.39
C ASN A 253 16.57 -11.99 -19.10
N TRP A 254 15.55 -11.69 -18.29
CA TRP A 254 15.72 -10.95 -17.03
C TRP A 254 16.71 -11.66 -16.10
N ALA A 255 16.71 -12.99 -16.05
CA ALA A 255 17.63 -13.77 -15.21
C ALA A 255 19.10 -13.61 -15.64
N LYS A 256 19.36 -13.67 -16.96
CA LYS A 256 20.69 -13.40 -17.55
C LYS A 256 21.12 -11.94 -17.41
N ASN A 257 20.16 -11.02 -17.26
CA ASN A 257 20.38 -9.58 -17.16
C ASN A 257 19.87 -9.01 -15.82
N ARG A 258 19.99 -9.75 -14.70
CA ARG A 258 19.43 -9.35 -13.39
C ARG A 258 19.82 -7.92 -13.00
N LYS A 259 21.09 -7.57 -13.20
CA LYS A 259 21.69 -6.27 -12.90
C LYS A 259 21.11 -5.08 -13.68
N ARG A 260 20.28 -5.33 -14.71
CA ARG A 260 19.51 -4.29 -15.43
C ARG A 260 18.57 -3.54 -14.48
N LEU A 261 18.01 -4.22 -13.48
CA LEU A 261 17.11 -3.65 -12.48
C LEU A 261 17.65 -2.35 -11.88
N ALA A 262 18.96 -2.30 -11.57
CA ALA A 262 19.62 -1.13 -10.98
C ALA A 262 19.64 0.14 -11.86
N LYS A 263 19.11 0.10 -13.09
CA LYS A 263 18.89 1.27 -13.96
C LYS A 263 17.45 1.79 -13.92
N CYS A 264 16.55 1.11 -13.21
CA CYS A 264 15.10 1.30 -13.34
C CYS A 264 14.45 2.08 -12.21
N VAL A 265 15.18 2.35 -11.12
CA VAL A 265 14.71 3.19 -10.03
C VAL A 265 14.44 4.62 -10.51
N LEU A 266 13.33 5.18 -10.03
CA LEU A 266 12.93 6.57 -10.25
C LEU A 266 12.73 7.27 -8.89
N GLY A 267 12.48 8.57 -8.91
CA GLY A 267 12.29 9.38 -7.70
C GLY A 267 13.61 9.75 -7.02
N PHE A 268 13.57 10.07 -5.73
CA PHE A 268 14.76 10.49 -4.99
C PHE A 268 15.86 9.42 -4.94
N GLY A 269 15.49 8.14 -4.96
CA GLY A 269 16.41 7.01 -5.08
C GLY A 269 17.00 6.77 -6.48
N HIS A 270 16.75 7.61 -7.50
CA HIS A 270 17.15 7.34 -8.89
C HIS A 270 18.67 7.11 -9.12
N LYS A 271 19.52 7.49 -8.16
CA LYS A 271 20.97 7.25 -8.18
C LYS A 271 21.39 5.92 -7.56
N THR A 272 20.47 5.16 -6.97
CA THR A 272 20.75 3.86 -6.37
C THR A 272 21.10 2.84 -7.45
N ARG A 273 22.25 2.19 -7.29
CA ARG A 273 22.83 1.15 -8.15
C ARG A 273 23.05 -0.16 -7.41
N GLY A 274 22.93 -0.19 -6.08
CA GLY A 274 23.17 -1.38 -5.26
C GLY A 274 24.54 -1.99 -5.52
N GLY A 275 24.58 -3.33 -5.59
CA GLY A 275 25.76 -4.12 -5.92
C GLY A 275 25.99 -4.34 -7.41
N LYS A 276 25.47 -3.48 -8.30
CA LYS A 276 25.59 -3.64 -9.75
C LYS A 276 27.01 -3.85 -10.27
N LYS A 277 28.02 -3.22 -9.64
CA LYS A 277 29.44 -3.35 -10.01
C LYS A 277 30.13 -4.57 -9.39
N GLY A 278 29.45 -5.28 -8.50
CA GLY A 278 29.97 -6.43 -7.77
C GLY A 278 29.71 -7.74 -8.46
N GLU A 279 30.33 -8.80 -7.95
CA GLU A 279 30.05 -10.17 -8.35
C GLU A 279 28.69 -10.64 -7.82
N TYR A 280 28.20 -11.75 -8.38
CA TYR A 280 27.08 -12.45 -7.79
C TYR A 280 27.53 -13.16 -6.51
N TYR A 281 26.67 -13.15 -5.50
CA TYR A 281 26.79 -14.01 -4.32
C TYR A 281 25.56 -14.89 -4.27
N LEU A 282 25.75 -16.21 -4.25
CA LEU A 282 24.67 -17.17 -4.16
C LEU A 282 24.47 -17.59 -2.71
N VAL A 283 23.32 -17.23 -2.14
CA VAL A 283 22.88 -17.74 -0.84
C VAL A 283 22.37 -19.16 -1.05
N THR A 284 23.00 -20.11 -0.37
CA THR A 284 22.70 -21.54 -0.41
C THR A 284 22.25 -22.07 0.96
N ASP A 285 22.40 -21.27 2.01
CA ASP A 285 22.15 -21.66 3.39
C ASP A 285 21.27 -20.59 4.05
N ASN A 286 20.13 -21.01 4.61
CA ASN A 286 19.16 -20.13 5.25
C ASN A 286 19.35 -20.04 6.78
N SER A 287 20.38 -20.67 7.34
CA SER A 287 20.73 -20.55 8.76
C SER A 287 21.24 -19.15 9.13
N ASP A 288 21.15 -18.84 10.42
CA ASP A 288 21.66 -17.60 11.01
C ASP A 288 22.19 -17.85 12.43
N ASP A 289 22.86 -19.00 12.60
CA ASP A 289 23.21 -19.57 13.90
C ASP A 289 24.41 -18.89 14.56
N ASP A 290 25.38 -18.41 13.76
CA ASP A 290 26.52 -17.61 14.21
C ASP A 290 26.44 -16.20 13.61
N VAL A 291 26.09 -15.23 14.45
CA VAL A 291 25.93 -13.82 14.06
C VAL A 291 27.24 -13.03 14.07
N VAL A 292 28.29 -13.58 14.67
CA VAL A 292 29.61 -12.95 14.78
C VAL A 292 30.52 -13.45 13.66
N ASN A 293 30.50 -14.77 13.38
CA ASN A 293 31.27 -15.39 12.31
C ASN A 293 30.32 -16.12 11.33
N PRO A 294 29.53 -15.37 10.55
CA PRO A 294 28.53 -15.98 9.69
C PRO A 294 29.16 -16.87 8.64
N LYS A 295 28.61 -18.07 8.49
CA LYS A 295 29.08 -19.09 7.54
C LYS A 295 28.96 -18.62 6.09
N LEU A 296 29.97 -18.90 5.27
CA LEU A 296 29.92 -18.71 3.82
C LEU A 296 28.70 -19.43 3.23
N GLY A 297 28.00 -18.78 2.30
CA GLY A 297 26.76 -19.25 1.71
C GLY A 297 25.48 -18.77 2.43
N THR A 298 25.59 -18.18 3.63
CA THR A 298 24.46 -17.54 4.31
C THR A 298 24.19 -16.12 3.80
N LEU A 299 22.97 -15.62 4.04
CA LEU A 299 22.62 -14.23 3.76
C LEU A 299 23.44 -13.25 4.62
N ARG A 300 23.62 -13.54 5.92
CA ARG A 300 24.41 -12.69 6.83
C ARG A 300 25.84 -12.51 6.34
N HIS A 301 26.50 -13.61 5.98
CA HIS A 301 27.84 -13.52 5.42
C HIS A 301 27.87 -12.65 4.14
N ALA A 302 26.87 -12.77 3.27
CA ALA A 302 26.79 -12.02 2.02
C ALA A 302 26.69 -10.49 2.23
N VAL A 303 25.86 -10.05 3.17
CA VAL A 303 25.52 -8.63 3.32
C VAL A 303 26.59 -7.82 4.05
N ILE A 304 27.45 -8.46 4.85
CA ILE A 304 28.53 -7.79 5.60
C ILE A 304 29.83 -7.61 4.81
N GLN A 305 29.95 -8.21 3.63
CA GLN A 305 31.17 -8.09 2.81
C GLN A 305 31.44 -6.63 2.44
N LYS A 306 32.69 -6.15 2.46
CA LYS A 306 32.97 -4.75 2.12
C LYS A 306 32.78 -4.45 0.63
N ARG A 307 33.11 -5.42 -0.22
CA ARG A 307 32.97 -5.29 -1.68
C ARG A 307 31.50 -5.19 -2.12
N PRO A 308 31.22 -4.55 -3.28
CA PRO A 308 29.88 -4.59 -3.86
C PRO A 308 29.44 -6.02 -4.17
N LEU A 309 28.17 -6.35 -3.92
CA LEU A 309 27.63 -7.70 -4.21
C LEU A 309 26.18 -7.66 -4.69
N TRP A 310 25.90 -8.47 -5.71
CA TRP A 310 24.55 -8.81 -6.15
C TRP A 310 24.15 -10.17 -5.59
N ILE A 311 23.44 -10.16 -4.47
CA ILE A 311 23.06 -11.33 -3.69
C ILE A 311 21.78 -11.94 -4.28
N ILE A 312 21.85 -13.22 -4.63
CA ILE A 312 20.75 -14.05 -5.15
C ILE A 312 20.61 -15.32 -4.31
N PHE A 313 19.54 -16.08 -4.52
CA PHE A 313 19.22 -17.27 -3.74
C PHE A 313 19.17 -18.50 -4.63
N ALA A 314 19.63 -19.64 -4.12
CA ALA A 314 19.72 -20.89 -4.88
C ALA A 314 18.38 -21.64 -4.99
N HIS A 315 17.48 -21.43 -4.04
CA HIS A 315 16.14 -22.03 -3.97
C HIS A 315 15.24 -21.16 -3.07
N ASP A 316 13.95 -21.49 -3.01
CA ASP A 316 13.01 -20.96 -2.01
C ASP A 316 13.60 -21.07 -0.59
N MET A 317 13.51 -20.00 0.21
CA MET A 317 14.12 -19.96 1.54
C MET A 317 13.22 -19.27 2.57
N ASN A 318 13.16 -19.85 3.77
CA ASN A 318 12.65 -19.19 4.97
C ASN A 318 13.83 -18.90 5.89
N ILE A 319 14.20 -17.63 6.00
CA ILE A 319 15.34 -17.16 6.77
C ILE A 319 14.80 -16.57 8.07
N LYS A 320 15.17 -17.19 9.19
CA LYS A 320 14.87 -16.69 10.53
C LYS A 320 16.12 -16.03 11.09
N LEU A 321 16.15 -14.70 11.05
CA LEU A 321 17.28 -13.93 11.58
C LEU A 321 17.29 -14.01 13.11
N SER A 322 18.38 -14.49 13.70
CA SER A 322 18.53 -14.65 15.14
C SER A 322 18.77 -13.31 15.84
N LYS A 323 19.41 -12.37 15.13
CA LYS A 323 19.65 -10.97 15.51
C LYS A 323 19.46 -10.06 14.30
N GLU A 324 19.46 -8.74 14.50
CA GLU A 324 19.37 -7.77 13.40
C GLU A 324 20.39 -8.07 12.29
N LEU A 325 19.95 -7.99 11.03
CA LEU A 325 20.79 -8.20 9.87
C LEU A 325 21.40 -6.87 9.44
N MET A 326 22.65 -6.63 9.83
CA MET A 326 23.43 -5.47 9.40
C MET A 326 23.85 -5.61 7.94
N VAL A 327 23.55 -4.60 7.12
CA VAL A 327 23.86 -4.63 5.68
C VAL A 327 24.87 -3.54 5.33
N GLN A 328 25.99 -3.91 4.72
CA GLN A 328 26.99 -2.97 4.23
C GLN A 328 26.53 -2.19 2.99
N SER A 329 27.27 -1.13 2.66
CA SER A 329 27.07 -0.37 1.43
C SER A 329 27.23 -1.24 0.17
N HIS A 330 26.65 -0.78 -0.94
CA HIS A 330 26.83 -1.39 -2.27
C HIS A 330 26.29 -2.83 -2.38
N LYS A 331 25.14 -3.08 -1.77
CA LYS A 331 24.46 -4.38 -1.81
C LYS A 331 23.21 -4.33 -2.67
N THR A 332 22.93 -5.44 -3.34
CA THR A 332 21.61 -5.75 -3.87
C THR A 332 21.19 -7.10 -3.34
N ILE A 333 20.07 -7.17 -2.61
CA ILE A 333 19.39 -8.41 -2.25
C ILE A 333 18.27 -8.61 -3.27
N ASP A 334 18.40 -9.60 -4.15
CA ASP A 334 17.50 -9.86 -5.28
C ASP A 334 16.94 -11.28 -5.20
N ALA A 335 15.72 -11.39 -4.68
CA ALA A 335 15.02 -12.66 -4.53
C ALA A 335 14.24 -13.08 -5.78
N ARG A 336 14.43 -12.45 -6.96
CA ARG A 336 13.73 -12.92 -8.17
C ARG A 336 14.19 -14.34 -8.56
N GLY A 337 13.23 -15.19 -8.87
CA GLY A 337 13.46 -16.61 -9.20
C GLY A 337 13.04 -17.52 -8.06
N GLU A 338 13.16 -17.05 -6.83
CA GLU A 338 12.92 -17.82 -5.62
C GLU A 338 11.88 -17.15 -4.71
N ASN A 339 11.18 -17.94 -3.89
CA ASN A 339 10.27 -17.45 -2.88
C ASN A 339 11.00 -17.33 -1.53
N VAL A 340 11.55 -16.14 -1.28
CA VAL A 340 12.35 -15.86 -0.08
C VAL A 340 11.52 -15.10 0.96
N HIS A 341 11.49 -15.64 2.17
CA HIS A 341 10.88 -15.02 3.35
C HIS A 341 11.94 -14.74 4.41
N ILE A 342 11.97 -13.51 4.93
CA ILE A 342 12.61 -13.17 6.20
C ILE A 342 11.50 -13.04 7.23
N ALA A 343 11.45 -13.98 8.18
CA ALA A 343 10.32 -14.05 9.09
C ALA A 343 10.60 -14.76 10.41
N TYR A 344 9.74 -14.50 11.40
CA TYR A 344 9.76 -15.12 12.74
C TYR A 344 11.05 -14.83 13.54
N GLY A 345 11.83 -13.85 13.10
CA GLY A 345 13.11 -13.44 13.66
C GLY A 345 13.25 -11.92 13.58
N CYS A 346 14.47 -11.41 13.65
CA CYS A 346 14.75 -9.97 13.64
C CYS A 346 14.67 -9.35 12.24
N GLY A 347 14.74 -8.02 12.18
CA GLY A 347 14.67 -7.23 10.95
C GLY A 347 16.01 -6.95 10.27
N ILE A 348 15.95 -6.16 9.20
CA ILE A 348 17.10 -5.70 8.42
C ILE A 348 17.47 -4.27 8.83
N THR A 349 18.75 -4.02 9.08
CA THR A 349 19.25 -2.70 9.49
C THR A 349 20.23 -2.13 8.45
N LEU A 350 19.87 -0.99 7.87
CA LEU A 350 20.70 -0.17 6.98
C LEU A 350 21.22 1.04 7.75
N GLN A 351 22.30 0.86 8.52
CA GLN A 351 22.86 1.89 9.38
C GLN A 351 24.16 2.48 8.79
N PHE A 352 24.18 3.79 8.58
CA PHE A 352 25.33 4.54 8.05
C PHE A 352 25.87 4.01 6.71
N VAL A 353 24.97 3.49 5.88
CA VAL A 353 25.33 2.90 4.59
C VAL A 353 24.70 3.66 3.43
N HIS A 354 25.21 3.38 2.23
CA HIS A 354 24.63 3.93 1.04
C HIS A 354 24.60 2.96 -0.13
N ASN A 355 23.75 3.28 -1.10
CA ASN A 355 23.66 2.58 -2.37
C ASN A 355 23.28 1.10 -2.17
N VAL A 356 22.09 0.86 -1.60
CA VAL A 356 21.53 -0.47 -1.29
C VAL A 356 20.21 -0.67 -2.02
N ILE A 357 20.00 -1.86 -2.58
CA ILE A 357 18.74 -2.30 -3.20
C ILE A 357 18.25 -3.54 -2.46
N ILE A 358 16.99 -3.56 -2.04
CA ILE A 358 16.32 -4.78 -1.55
C ILE A 358 15.10 -5.01 -2.43
N HIS A 359 15.03 -6.19 -3.05
CA HIS A 359 14.06 -6.47 -4.10
C HIS A 359 13.47 -7.87 -4.05
N ASN A 360 12.15 -7.95 -4.27
CA ASN A 360 11.39 -9.18 -4.47
C ASN A 360 11.30 -10.13 -3.26
N ILE A 361 11.36 -9.61 -2.02
CA ILE A 361 11.42 -10.40 -0.79
C ILE A 361 10.15 -10.27 0.06
N HIS A 362 9.77 -11.33 0.75
CA HIS A 362 8.74 -11.29 1.79
C HIS A 362 9.38 -10.98 3.14
N ILE A 363 8.86 -10.02 3.90
CA ILE A 363 9.32 -9.71 5.26
C ILE A 363 8.10 -9.66 6.17
N HIS A 364 7.98 -10.58 7.11
CA HIS A 364 6.79 -10.62 7.97
C HIS A 364 7.04 -11.27 9.32
N ARG A 365 6.21 -10.99 10.32
CA ARG A 365 6.35 -11.58 11.67
C ARG A 365 7.73 -11.33 12.26
N VAL A 366 8.23 -10.12 12.06
CA VAL A 366 9.49 -9.66 12.62
C VAL A 366 9.29 -9.41 14.11
N VAL A 367 10.20 -9.91 14.92
CA VAL A 367 10.18 -9.77 16.38
C VAL A 367 11.35 -8.90 16.85
N ARG A 368 11.25 -8.42 18.08
CA ARG A 368 12.30 -7.66 18.77
C ARG A 368 13.63 -8.41 18.79
N SER A 369 14.71 -7.67 18.54
CA SER A 369 16.07 -8.18 18.67
C SER A 369 16.52 -8.07 20.12
N SER A 370 17.06 -9.14 20.68
CA SER A 370 17.65 -9.12 22.02
C SER A 370 19.01 -8.41 22.09
N GLY A 371 19.52 -7.85 20.97
CA GLY A 371 20.83 -7.17 20.92
C GLY A 371 22.01 -8.14 21.10
N GLY A 372 23.17 -7.63 21.47
CA GLY A 372 24.40 -8.40 21.68
C GLY A 372 25.48 -8.13 20.64
N LEU A 373 26.50 -8.98 20.59
CA LEU A 373 27.56 -8.88 19.60
C LEU A 373 27.03 -9.32 18.23
N ILE A 374 27.14 -8.44 17.23
CA ILE A 374 26.66 -8.67 15.87
C ILE A 374 27.74 -8.22 14.90
N SER A 375 28.09 -9.06 13.93
CA SER A 375 28.96 -8.66 12.82
C SER A 375 28.24 -7.68 11.90
N ASP A 376 28.89 -6.56 11.61
CA ASP A 376 28.41 -5.53 10.69
C ASP A 376 29.32 -5.37 9.46
N SER A 377 30.51 -5.96 9.47
CA SER A 377 31.41 -6.11 8.33
C SER A 377 32.30 -7.35 8.47
N GLU A 378 33.01 -7.71 7.41
CA GLU A 378 33.86 -8.93 7.35
C GLU A 378 34.93 -9.03 8.45
N ASP A 379 35.38 -7.89 8.99
CA ASP A 379 36.46 -7.79 10.00
C ASP A 379 36.03 -7.00 11.24
N HIS A 380 34.73 -6.74 11.41
CA HIS A 380 34.22 -6.03 12.58
C HIS A 380 32.87 -6.59 13.05
N TYR A 381 32.74 -6.67 14.36
CA TYR A 381 31.50 -6.88 15.07
C TYR A 381 31.41 -5.88 16.23
N GLY A 382 30.20 -5.41 16.50
CA GLY A 382 29.93 -4.42 17.53
C GLY A 382 28.85 -4.90 18.49
N TYR A 383 28.85 -4.32 19.70
CA TYR A 383 27.75 -4.50 20.62
C TYR A 383 26.55 -3.66 20.18
N ARG A 384 25.42 -4.32 19.94
CA ARG A 384 24.15 -3.72 19.55
C ARG A 384 23.17 -3.79 20.72
N THR A 385 22.42 -2.73 20.94
CA THR A 385 21.33 -2.71 21.93
C THR A 385 20.14 -3.54 21.44
N VAL A 386 19.13 -3.68 22.30
CA VAL A 386 17.83 -4.25 21.93
C VAL A 386 17.26 -3.45 20.76
N GLY A 387 16.79 -4.15 19.74
CA GLY A 387 16.14 -3.58 18.56
C GLY A 387 14.62 -3.69 18.68
N ASP A 388 13.91 -2.68 18.20
CA ASP A 388 12.46 -2.52 18.45
C ASP A 388 11.57 -3.55 17.75
N GLY A 389 12.08 -4.22 16.72
CA GLY A 389 11.35 -5.22 15.95
C GLY A 389 10.77 -4.66 14.65
N ASP A 390 11.43 -3.65 14.07
CA ASP A 390 11.11 -3.13 12.74
C ASP A 390 11.44 -4.13 11.64
N GLY A 391 10.66 -4.13 10.56
CA GLY A 391 10.97 -4.95 9.39
C GLY A 391 12.26 -4.51 8.69
N ILE A 392 12.33 -3.23 8.31
CA ILE A 392 13.52 -2.60 7.73
C ILE A 392 13.76 -1.27 8.44
N SER A 393 14.91 -1.13 9.10
CA SER A 393 15.35 0.11 9.73
C SER A 393 16.44 0.78 8.87
N ILE A 394 16.27 2.07 8.56
CA ILE A 394 17.19 2.90 7.75
C ILE A 394 17.66 4.06 8.62
N PHE A 395 18.94 4.03 9.01
CA PHE A 395 19.50 4.96 9.98
C PHE A 395 20.69 5.70 9.38
N GLY A 396 20.59 7.02 9.20
CA GLY A 396 21.68 7.83 8.63
C GLY A 396 22.19 7.35 7.27
N SER A 397 21.30 6.78 6.45
CA SER A 397 21.67 6.09 5.22
C SER A 397 21.16 6.82 3.97
N SER A 398 21.80 6.61 2.82
CA SER A 398 21.41 7.31 1.58
C SER A 398 21.44 6.47 0.32
N LYS A 399 20.69 6.87 -0.71
CA LYS A 399 20.59 6.11 -1.99
C LYS A 399 20.10 4.69 -1.71
N ILE A 400 18.89 4.60 -1.17
CA ILE A 400 18.23 3.33 -0.84
C ILE A 400 17.07 3.12 -1.82
N TRP A 401 16.92 1.89 -2.30
CA TRP A 401 15.76 1.51 -3.10
C TRP A 401 15.21 0.19 -2.59
N LEU A 402 13.98 0.26 -2.09
CA LEU A 402 13.21 -0.90 -1.70
C LEU A 402 12.12 -1.10 -2.75
N ASP A 403 12.01 -2.31 -3.31
CA ASP A 403 11.15 -2.56 -4.47
C ASP A 403 10.53 -3.96 -4.48
N HIS A 404 9.23 -4.07 -4.80
CA HIS A 404 8.55 -5.37 -4.89
C HIS A 404 8.67 -6.21 -3.61
N ILE A 405 8.47 -5.58 -2.45
CA ILE A 405 8.50 -6.27 -1.16
C ILE A 405 7.06 -6.43 -0.65
N SER A 406 6.77 -7.59 -0.07
CA SER A 406 5.52 -7.80 0.67
C SER A 406 5.81 -7.80 2.17
N MET A 407 5.16 -6.90 2.91
CA MET A 407 5.38 -6.74 4.34
C MET A 407 4.09 -6.82 5.17
N SER A 408 4.18 -7.47 6.33
CA SER A 408 3.08 -7.58 7.30
C SER A 408 3.56 -7.98 8.70
N GLU A 409 2.77 -7.66 9.73
CA GLU A 409 2.91 -8.26 11.07
C GLU A 409 4.31 -8.13 11.72
N SER A 410 5.04 -7.03 11.54
CA SER A 410 6.21 -6.76 12.40
C SER A 410 5.77 -6.40 13.82
N GLN A 411 6.69 -6.49 14.78
CA GLN A 411 6.40 -6.18 16.19
C GLN A 411 6.30 -4.68 16.45
N ASP A 412 7.13 -3.85 15.81
CA ASP A 412 7.01 -2.38 15.87
C ASP A 412 6.60 -1.78 14.53
N GLY A 413 7.50 -1.19 13.74
CA GLY A 413 7.21 -0.67 12.40
C GLY A 413 7.47 -1.66 11.25
N LEU A 414 6.90 -1.44 10.06
CA LEU A 414 7.38 -2.16 8.86
C LEU A 414 8.65 -1.50 8.31
N ILE A 415 8.63 -0.19 8.11
CA ILE A 415 9.78 0.57 7.60
C ILE A 415 9.98 1.84 8.41
N ASP A 416 11.16 1.98 8.98
CA ASP A 416 11.58 3.19 9.68
C ASP A 416 12.78 3.81 8.97
N ALA A 417 12.70 5.09 8.62
CA ALA A 417 13.81 5.85 8.05
C ALA A 417 14.04 7.12 8.86
N ILE A 418 15.20 7.23 9.50
CA ILE A 418 15.47 8.27 10.50
C ILE A 418 16.91 8.79 10.39
N GLN A 419 17.24 9.79 11.21
CA GLN A 419 18.61 10.22 11.48
C GLN A 419 19.35 10.76 10.25
N GLY A 420 18.66 11.57 9.46
CA GLY A 420 19.20 12.20 8.25
C GLY A 420 19.21 11.29 7.03
N SER A 421 18.49 10.17 7.08
CA SER A 421 18.36 9.27 5.92
C SER A 421 17.69 9.99 4.74
N THR A 422 18.21 9.81 3.53
CA THR A 422 17.74 10.58 2.36
C THR A 422 18.01 9.88 1.02
N ALA A 423 17.46 10.41 -0.08
CA ALA A 423 17.53 9.80 -1.41
C ALA A 423 16.98 8.36 -1.42
N ILE A 424 15.73 8.21 -0.95
CA ILE A 424 15.06 6.91 -0.79
C ILE A 424 13.90 6.79 -1.79
N THR A 425 13.76 5.62 -2.41
CA THR A 425 12.54 5.24 -3.14
C THR A 425 11.98 3.94 -2.56
N ILE A 426 10.69 3.96 -2.21
CA ILE A 426 9.90 2.81 -1.75
C ILE A 426 8.84 2.56 -2.83
N SER A 427 9.00 1.48 -3.60
CA SER A 427 8.14 1.23 -4.76
C SER A 427 7.60 -0.18 -4.87
N ASN A 428 6.43 -0.31 -5.51
CA ASN A 428 5.81 -1.60 -5.79
C ASN A 428 5.62 -2.50 -4.55
N PHE A 429 5.46 -1.94 -3.35
CA PHE A 429 5.21 -2.73 -2.14
C PHE A 429 3.77 -3.21 -2.04
N HIS A 430 3.59 -4.34 -1.37
CA HIS A 430 2.29 -4.74 -0.84
C HIS A 430 2.35 -4.80 0.69
N PHE A 431 1.62 -3.89 1.34
CA PHE A 431 1.53 -3.79 2.81
C PHE A 431 0.19 -4.32 3.29
N THR A 432 0.17 -5.15 4.33
CA THR A 432 -1.07 -5.63 4.96
C THR A 432 -0.87 -5.94 6.46
N HIS A 433 -1.95 -6.05 7.23
CA HIS A 433 -1.97 -6.54 8.63
C HIS A 433 -0.92 -5.91 9.53
N HIS A 434 -1.00 -4.61 9.76
CA HIS A 434 -0.03 -3.91 10.59
C HIS A 434 -0.51 -2.54 11.08
N ASP A 435 -0.07 -2.11 12.26
CA ASP A 435 -0.44 -0.79 12.81
C ASP A 435 0.43 0.33 12.23
N HIS A 436 1.72 0.30 12.54
CA HIS A 436 2.69 1.36 12.25
C HIS A 436 3.46 1.09 10.95
N VAL A 437 2.87 1.46 9.81
CA VAL A 437 3.39 1.00 8.51
C VAL A 437 4.74 1.60 8.13
N ILE A 438 4.84 2.92 7.96
CA ILE A 438 6.06 3.60 7.52
C ILE A 438 6.28 4.88 8.36
N LEU A 439 7.39 4.95 9.10
CA LEU A 439 7.82 6.15 9.81
C LEU A 439 9.02 6.82 9.09
N LEU A 440 8.87 8.08 8.72
CA LEU A 440 9.90 8.87 8.05
C LEU A 440 10.26 10.09 8.91
N GLY A 441 11.36 9.97 9.64
CA GLY A 441 11.80 10.88 10.70
C GLY A 441 11.13 10.52 12.03
N ALA A 442 11.93 10.24 13.07
CA ALA A 442 11.43 9.74 14.36
C ALA A 442 11.17 10.82 15.42
N SER A 443 11.92 11.94 15.35
CA SER A 443 11.92 12.95 16.42
C SER A 443 11.54 14.33 15.89
N ASP A 444 10.69 15.01 16.67
CA ASP A 444 10.29 16.40 16.44
C ASP A 444 11.40 17.41 16.77
N THR A 445 12.54 16.94 17.34
CA THR A 445 13.71 17.77 17.69
C THR A 445 14.93 17.51 16.81
N TYR A 446 14.87 16.52 15.91
CA TYR A 446 16.01 16.16 15.05
C TYR A 446 15.97 16.88 13.70
N SER A 447 16.32 18.16 13.70
CA SER A 447 16.22 19.04 12.52
C SER A 447 17.03 18.62 11.29
N LYS A 448 18.01 17.71 11.43
CA LYS A 448 18.75 17.15 10.28
C LYS A 448 17.85 16.34 9.34
N ASP A 449 16.69 15.86 9.81
CA ASP A 449 15.70 15.20 8.94
C ASP A 449 15.04 16.17 7.93
N GLN A 450 15.29 17.49 8.01
CA GLN A 450 14.86 18.44 6.97
C GLN A 450 15.47 18.14 5.59
N TYR A 451 16.60 17.43 5.55
CA TYR A 451 17.25 16.99 4.31
C TYR A 451 16.72 15.65 3.79
N MET A 452 15.81 15.00 4.51
CA MET A 452 15.19 13.74 4.10
C MET A 452 14.37 13.96 2.84
N GLN A 453 14.58 13.08 1.86
CA GLN A 453 13.85 13.08 0.60
C GLN A 453 13.47 11.65 0.23
N VAL A 454 12.16 11.37 0.20
CA VAL A 454 11.61 10.03 -0.02
C VAL A 454 10.52 10.05 -1.08
N THR A 455 10.57 9.08 -1.99
CA THR A 455 9.49 8.82 -2.96
C THR A 455 8.77 7.53 -2.58
N LEU A 456 7.46 7.58 -2.43
CA LEU A 456 6.58 6.41 -2.29
C LEU A 456 5.76 6.28 -3.58
N ALA A 457 5.98 5.21 -4.34
CA ALA A 457 5.34 5.07 -5.65
C ALA A 457 4.84 3.65 -5.96
N PHE A 458 3.64 3.56 -6.53
CA PHE A 458 3.08 2.29 -7.02
C PHE A 458 2.90 1.23 -5.92
N ASN A 459 2.82 1.65 -4.66
CA ASN A 459 2.57 0.75 -3.53
C ASN A 459 1.07 0.47 -3.40
N HIS A 460 0.73 -0.72 -2.93
CA HIS A 460 -0.61 -1.08 -2.49
C HIS A 460 -0.63 -1.17 -0.96
N PHE A 461 -1.34 -0.23 -0.36
CA PHE A 461 -1.68 -0.23 1.07
C PHE A 461 -3.01 -0.96 1.24
N GLY A 462 -2.87 -2.26 1.51
CA GLY A 462 -3.96 -3.22 1.50
C GLY A 462 -4.69 -3.32 2.84
N LYS A 463 -5.30 -4.48 3.05
CA LYS A 463 -6.17 -4.73 4.19
C LYS A 463 -5.45 -4.71 5.53
N GLU A 464 -6.21 -4.35 6.56
CA GLU A 464 -5.82 -4.44 7.96
C GLU A 464 -4.59 -3.59 8.31
N LEU A 465 -4.42 -2.47 7.62
CA LEU A 465 -3.46 -1.43 8.00
C LEU A 465 -4.15 -0.40 8.89
N ILE A 466 -3.49 0.07 9.95
CA ILE A 466 -4.10 1.08 10.83
C ILE A 466 -3.71 2.49 10.40
N GLN A 467 -2.41 2.80 10.34
CA GLN A 467 -1.91 4.16 10.13
C GLN A 467 -0.49 4.23 9.54
N ARG A 468 0.02 5.46 9.37
CA ARG A 468 1.40 5.78 8.95
C ARG A 468 1.76 5.29 7.55
N MET A 469 1.01 5.70 6.53
CA MET A 469 1.24 5.31 5.13
C MET A 469 1.55 6.49 4.19
N PRO A 470 2.54 7.36 4.46
CA PRO A 470 3.50 7.33 5.57
C PRO A 470 3.10 8.24 6.74
N ARG A 471 3.84 8.17 7.86
CA ARG A 471 3.93 9.26 8.85
C ARG A 471 5.27 9.96 8.72
N CYS A 472 5.24 11.27 8.48
CA CYS A 472 6.39 12.06 8.09
C CYS A 472 6.76 13.16 9.10
N ARG A 473 8.05 13.51 9.16
CA ARG A 473 8.56 14.70 9.85
C ARG A 473 9.60 15.42 9.02
N TRP A 474 9.66 16.74 9.13
CA TRP A 474 10.66 17.62 8.52
C TRP A 474 10.74 17.65 6.99
N GLY A 475 11.24 16.56 6.38
CA GLY A 475 11.73 16.52 5.02
C GLY A 475 10.66 16.62 3.91
N TYR A 476 11.03 16.16 2.73
CA TYR A 476 10.20 16.20 1.53
C TYR A 476 9.78 14.79 1.07
N PHE A 477 8.47 14.62 0.90
CA PHE A 477 7.85 13.33 0.64
C PHE A 477 6.98 13.42 -0.61
N HIS A 478 7.35 12.65 -1.63
CA HIS A 478 6.60 12.54 -2.88
C HIS A 478 5.81 11.24 -2.88
N VAL A 479 4.50 11.34 -2.70
CA VAL A 479 3.58 10.20 -2.59
C VAL A 479 2.78 10.13 -3.89
N VAL A 480 3.09 9.17 -4.76
CA VAL A 480 2.61 9.20 -6.16
C VAL A 480 2.07 7.87 -6.65
N ASN A 481 0.86 7.89 -7.21
CA ASN A 481 0.21 6.71 -7.82
C ASN A 481 0.19 5.44 -6.93
N ASN A 482 0.00 5.61 -5.62
CA ASN A 482 -0.24 4.51 -4.67
C ASN A 482 -1.76 4.24 -4.54
N ASP A 483 -2.10 3.01 -4.19
CA ASP A 483 -3.48 2.55 -3.99
C ASP A 483 -3.72 2.27 -2.50
N TYR A 484 -4.65 3.02 -1.90
CA TYR A 484 -5.00 2.95 -0.49
C TYR A 484 -6.44 2.45 -0.35
N THR A 485 -6.63 1.32 0.32
CA THR A 485 -7.93 0.64 0.28
C THR A 485 -8.58 0.40 1.64
N HIS A 486 -7.82 0.34 2.75
CA HIS A 486 -8.34 -0.14 4.04
C HIS A 486 -7.55 0.37 5.26
N TRP A 487 -7.26 1.67 5.38
CA TRP A 487 -6.70 2.19 6.63
C TRP A 487 -7.71 2.08 7.79
N LYS A 488 -7.31 2.17 9.06
CA LYS A 488 -8.25 2.12 10.19
C LYS A 488 -8.23 3.36 11.08
N LEU A 489 -7.29 4.27 10.85
CA LEU A 489 -7.20 5.53 11.57
C LEU A 489 -6.99 6.69 10.60
N TYR A 490 -5.84 6.72 9.91
CA TYR A 490 -5.56 7.65 8.81
C TYR A 490 -4.58 7.01 7.83
N ALA A 491 -4.47 7.59 6.63
CA ALA A 491 -3.49 7.12 5.65
C ALA A 491 -2.17 7.90 5.74
N ILE A 492 -2.22 9.22 5.57
CA ILE A 492 -1.02 10.07 5.47
C ILE A 492 -0.97 10.99 6.70
N GLY A 493 0.12 10.91 7.47
CA GLY A 493 0.25 11.68 8.70
C GLY A 493 1.59 12.38 8.84
N GLY A 494 1.71 13.22 9.87
CA GLY A 494 2.99 13.85 10.19
C GLY A 494 2.93 14.90 11.28
N SER A 495 4.12 15.25 11.77
CA SER A 495 4.39 16.32 12.75
C SER A 495 5.64 17.09 12.33
N THR A 496 5.83 18.31 12.83
CA THR A 496 7.03 19.14 12.55
C THR A 496 7.21 19.43 11.05
N HIS A 497 6.19 20.06 10.47
CA HIS A 497 6.22 20.70 9.14
C HIS A 497 6.81 19.92 7.95
N PRO A 498 6.52 18.61 7.77
CA PRO A 498 6.95 17.89 6.57
C PRO A 498 6.29 18.47 5.33
N THR A 499 7.00 18.46 4.21
CA THR A 499 6.40 18.76 2.90
C THR A 499 5.91 17.45 2.28
N ILE A 500 4.60 17.31 2.10
CA ILE A 500 3.98 16.11 1.51
C ILE A 500 3.26 16.48 0.22
N ILE A 501 3.72 15.94 -0.90
CA ILE A 501 3.10 16.15 -2.21
C ILE A 501 2.47 14.82 -2.64
N SER A 502 1.15 14.73 -2.48
CA SER A 502 0.31 13.60 -2.90
C SER A 502 -0.18 13.84 -4.33
N GLN A 503 0.17 12.95 -5.27
CA GLN A 503 -0.22 13.08 -6.66
C GLN A 503 -0.72 11.80 -7.30
N GLY A 504 -1.90 11.86 -7.93
CA GLY A 504 -2.46 10.75 -8.70
C GLY A 504 -2.66 9.45 -7.92
N ASN A 505 -2.75 9.50 -6.60
CA ASN A 505 -3.06 8.36 -5.74
C ASN A 505 -4.56 8.04 -5.80
N ARG A 506 -4.92 6.82 -5.40
CA ARG A 506 -6.31 6.41 -5.23
C ARG A 506 -6.55 6.06 -3.76
N PHE A 507 -7.59 6.65 -3.19
CA PHE A 507 -7.98 6.48 -1.80
C PHE A 507 -9.42 6.00 -1.73
N ILE A 508 -9.62 4.82 -1.15
CA ILE A 508 -10.94 4.30 -0.81
C ILE A 508 -11.02 4.34 0.72
N ALA A 509 -11.81 5.27 1.25
CA ALA A 509 -11.99 5.32 2.69
C ALA A 509 -12.72 4.06 3.20
N PRO A 510 -12.42 3.62 4.42
CA PRO A 510 -13.22 2.63 5.12
C PRO A 510 -14.66 3.12 5.33
N ASP A 511 -15.59 2.22 5.63
CA ASP A 511 -16.98 2.60 5.85
C ASP A 511 -17.19 3.46 7.10
N ASP A 512 -16.30 3.34 8.09
CA ASP A 512 -16.32 4.13 9.32
C ASP A 512 -16.26 5.65 9.03
N PRO A 513 -17.27 6.44 9.42
CA PRO A 513 -17.31 7.88 9.19
C PRO A 513 -16.17 8.66 9.87
N LEU A 514 -15.55 8.11 10.92
CA LEU A 514 -14.43 8.75 11.63
C LEU A 514 -13.09 8.62 10.89
N THR A 515 -13.04 7.81 9.83
CA THR A 515 -11.81 7.49 9.09
C THR A 515 -11.80 8.02 7.66
N LYS A 516 -12.72 8.95 7.32
CA LYS A 516 -12.84 9.53 5.98
C LYS A 516 -11.72 10.49 5.64
N GLU A 517 -11.17 11.17 6.63
CA GLU A 517 -10.01 12.03 6.43
C GLU A 517 -8.75 11.20 6.17
N ILE A 518 -8.11 11.41 5.03
CA ILE A 518 -6.87 10.75 4.63
C ILE A 518 -5.70 11.26 5.49
N THR A 519 -5.73 12.56 5.80
CA THR A 519 -4.67 13.32 6.45
C THR A 519 -4.78 13.30 7.97
N HIS A 520 -3.64 13.34 8.66
CA HIS A 520 -3.63 13.49 10.11
C HIS A 520 -2.42 14.33 10.59
N ARG A 521 -2.69 15.46 11.25
CA ARG A 521 -1.68 16.38 11.77
C ARG A 521 -1.42 16.10 13.24
N ASN A 522 -0.35 15.39 13.52
CA ASN A 522 0.00 15.03 14.88
C ASN A 522 0.54 16.24 15.63
N TYR A 523 -0.01 16.47 16.83
CA TYR A 523 0.53 17.38 17.85
C TYR A 523 0.68 18.86 17.44
N ALA A 524 -0.04 19.30 16.40
CA ALA A 524 -0.03 20.69 15.94
C ALA A 524 -1.46 21.23 15.85
N PRO A 525 -1.74 22.45 16.36
CA PRO A 525 -3.00 23.15 16.11
C PRO A 525 -3.07 23.66 14.66
N GLU A 526 -4.28 23.97 14.19
CA GLU A 526 -4.52 24.46 12.83
C GLU A 526 -3.75 25.75 12.51
N SER A 527 -3.61 26.65 13.48
CA SER A 527 -2.81 27.87 13.34
C SER A 527 -1.36 27.60 12.92
N GLU A 528 -0.82 26.45 13.30
CA GLU A 528 0.52 25.99 12.95
C GLU A 528 0.52 25.19 11.65
N TRP A 529 -0.24 24.07 11.61
CA TRP A 529 -0.13 23.12 10.50
C TRP A 529 -0.70 23.67 9.19
N ARG A 530 -1.56 24.69 9.21
CA ARG A 530 -2.05 25.33 7.96
C ARG A 530 -0.91 25.87 7.10
N ASN A 531 0.25 26.16 7.70
CA ASN A 531 1.43 26.67 7.00
C ASN A 531 2.31 25.55 6.43
N TRP A 532 2.09 24.29 6.83
CA TRP A 532 2.83 23.14 6.32
C TRP A 532 2.36 22.82 4.90
N ILE A 533 3.29 22.47 4.01
CA ILE A 533 2.95 22.23 2.60
C ILE A 533 2.51 20.79 2.40
N TRP A 534 1.20 20.56 2.45
CA TRP A 534 0.62 19.26 2.12
C TRP A 534 -0.37 19.47 0.99
N ARG A 535 -0.05 18.90 -0.17
CA ARG A 535 -0.80 19.11 -1.40
C ARG A 535 -1.36 17.78 -1.89
N SER A 536 -2.59 17.82 -2.39
CA SER A 536 -3.20 16.74 -3.14
C SER A 536 -3.49 17.21 -4.57
N GLU A 537 -2.99 16.48 -5.56
CA GLU A 537 -3.05 16.87 -6.96
C GLU A 537 -3.43 15.68 -7.85
N GLY A 538 -4.62 15.72 -8.44
CA GLY A 538 -5.10 14.65 -9.33
C GLY A 538 -5.35 13.30 -8.64
N ASP A 539 -5.44 13.29 -7.31
CA ASP A 539 -5.84 12.12 -6.52
C ASP A 539 -7.32 11.78 -6.76
N ARG A 540 -7.67 10.49 -6.65
CA ARG A 540 -9.06 10.00 -6.73
C ARG A 540 -9.51 9.58 -5.35
N PHE A 541 -10.59 10.19 -4.87
CA PHE A 541 -11.22 9.87 -3.60
C PHE A 541 -12.49 9.05 -3.80
N MET A 542 -12.68 8.03 -2.98
CA MET A 542 -13.81 7.11 -3.04
C MET A 542 -14.33 6.84 -1.63
N ASN A 543 -15.61 6.47 -1.53
CA ASN A 543 -16.30 6.19 -0.27
C ASN A 543 -16.23 7.35 0.76
N GLY A 544 -16.30 8.59 0.29
CA GLY A 544 -16.26 9.79 1.14
C GLY A 544 -14.86 10.18 1.62
N ALA A 545 -13.80 9.55 1.12
CA ALA A 545 -12.43 9.97 1.43
C ALA A 545 -12.21 11.44 1.05
N PHE A 546 -11.40 12.17 1.83
CA PHE A 546 -10.97 13.51 1.47
C PHE A 546 -9.59 13.84 2.05
N PHE A 547 -8.90 14.78 1.42
CA PHE A 547 -7.56 15.22 1.82
C PHE A 547 -7.60 16.71 2.20
N VAL A 548 -7.16 17.05 3.41
CA VAL A 548 -7.06 18.45 3.86
C VAL A 548 -5.71 19.04 3.45
N THR A 549 -5.75 19.85 2.39
CA THR A 549 -4.59 20.54 1.82
C THR A 549 -4.22 21.77 2.64
N SER A 550 -2.92 22.07 2.73
CA SER A 550 -2.38 23.19 3.50
C SER A 550 -1.11 23.79 2.86
N GLY A 551 -0.72 24.98 3.31
CA GLY A 551 0.49 25.66 2.91
C GLY A 551 0.44 26.27 1.49
N PRO A 552 1.51 26.99 1.10
CA PRO A 552 1.62 27.59 -0.23
C PRO A 552 1.60 26.52 -1.34
N PRO A 553 1.23 26.90 -2.58
CA PRO A 553 1.10 25.96 -3.70
C PRO A 553 2.43 25.31 -4.11
N SER A 554 3.57 25.95 -3.81
CA SER A 554 4.90 25.44 -4.12
C SER A 554 5.84 25.58 -2.91
N PRO A 555 6.75 24.63 -2.68
CA PRO A 555 7.77 24.76 -1.64
C PRO A 555 8.79 25.85 -2.01
N PRO A 556 8.85 26.97 -1.27
CA PRO A 556 9.61 28.16 -1.67
C PRO A 556 11.13 27.92 -1.70
N HIS A 557 11.63 26.90 -0.99
CA HIS A 557 13.07 26.68 -0.80
C HIS A 557 13.62 25.42 -1.51
N LEU A 558 12.78 24.63 -2.18
CA LEU A 558 13.20 23.33 -2.73
C LEU A 558 13.26 23.31 -4.25
N LYS A 559 14.48 23.34 -4.81
CA LYS A 559 14.72 23.22 -6.26
C LYS A 559 14.81 21.74 -6.67
N LEU A 560 13.68 21.15 -7.02
CA LEU A 560 13.59 19.76 -7.46
C LEU A 560 13.95 19.61 -8.95
N LYS A 561 14.78 18.62 -9.28
CA LYS A 561 15.09 18.30 -10.68
C LYS A 561 14.04 17.33 -11.21
N LYS A 562 13.85 17.32 -12.54
CA LYS A 562 12.92 16.39 -13.23
C LYS A 562 13.17 14.91 -12.91
N LYS A 563 14.39 14.52 -12.54
CA LYS A 563 14.74 13.13 -12.17
C LYS A 563 14.44 12.79 -10.70
N ASP A 564 14.26 13.79 -9.86
CA ASP A 564 13.98 13.62 -8.43
C ASP A 564 12.50 13.30 -8.18
N ILE A 565 11.62 13.67 -9.12
CA ILE A 565 10.18 13.46 -9.06
C ILE A 565 9.75 12.46 -10.14
N ILE A 566 8.76 11.62 -9.81
CA ILE A 566 8.06 10.77 -10.78
C ILE A 566 6.85 11.55 -11.31
N LYS A 567 6.73 11.73 -12.62
CA LYS A 567 5.53 12.39 -13.17
C LYS A 567 4.29 11.53 -12.87
N ALA A 568 3.37 12.09 -12.10
CA ALA A 568 2.11 11.43 -11.76
C ALA A 568 1.29 11.08 -13.01
N LYS A 569 0.70 9.88 -12.99
CA LYS A 569 -0.36 9.46 -13.92
C LYS A 569 -1.73 9.77 -13.31
N PRO A 570 -2.79 9.92 -14.14
CA PRO A 570 -4.14 10.07 -13.60
C PRO A 570 -4.52 8.91 -12.67
N ALA A 571 -5.17 9.22 -11.55
CA ALA A 571 -5.48 8.26 -10.50
C ALA A 571 -6.36 7.08 -10.96
N ILE A 572 -7.12 7.22 -12.05
CA ILE A 572 -7.88 6.11 -12.67
C ILE A 572 -6.98 4.94 -13.11
N PHE A 573 -5.70 5.19 -13.39
CA PHE A 573 -4.76 4.14 -13.75
C PHE A 573 -4.15 3.41 -12.55
N VAL A 574 -4.36 3.88 -11.31
CA VAL A 574 -3.67 3.36 -10.12
C VAL A 574 -3.89 1.86 -9.95
N GLY A 575 -5.13 1.38 -10.04
CA GLY A 575 -5.41 -0.07 -9.92
C GLY A 575 -4.66 -0.92 -10.96
N ARG A 576 -4.34 -0.37 -12.14
CA ARG A 576 -3.48 -1.03 -13.14
C ARG A 576 -1.99 -0.87 -12.81
N LEU A 577 -1.56 0.30 -12.33
CA LEU A 577 -0.17 0.60 -11.99
C LEU A 577 0.34 -0.22 -10.79
N THR A 578 -0.53 -0.50 -9.82
CA THR A 578 -0.25 -1.25 -8.59
C THR A 578 -0.67 -2.72 -8.66
N LYS A 579 -1.21 -3.19 -9.79
CA LYS A 579 -1.77 -4.55 -9.97
C LYS A 579 -0.83 -5.69 -9.54
N PHE A 580 0.47 -5.49 -9.66
CA PHE A 580 1.50 -6.48 -9.32
C PHE A 580 2.42 -6.02 -8.19
N SER A 581 1.90 -5.15 -7.31
CA SER A 581 2.58 -4.76 -6.08
C SER A 581 2.89 -5.97 -5.19
N GLY A 582 3.96 -5.88 -4.41
CA GLY A 582 4.48 -6.97 -3.60
C GLY A 582 5.44 -7.85 -4.38
N THR A 583 5.74 -9.02 -3.84
CA THR A 583 6.67 -9.95 -4.48
C THR A 583 6.10 -10.54 -5.77
N LEU A 584 7.00 -10.75 -6.73
CA LEU A 584 6.74 -11.33 -8.02
C LEU A 584 7.20 -12.79 -8.06
N LYS A 585 6.43 -13.61 -8.77
CA LYS A 585 6.74 -15.02 -9.04
C LYS A 585 7.53 -15.15 -10.33
N CYS A 586 8.70 -14.52 -10.38
CA CYS A 586 9.62 -14.65 -11.51
C CYS A 586 10.10 -16.10 -11.63
N LYS A 587 10.16 -16.63 -12.86
CA LYS A 587 10.81 -17.92 -13.15
C LYS A 587 11.84 -17.73 -14.25
N GLU A 588 12.98 -18.40 -14.13
CA GLU A 588 14.03 -18.35 -15.15
C GLU A 588 13.52 -18.91 -16.49
N GLY A 589 14.02 -18.37 -17.61
CA GLY A 589 13.61 -18.75 -18.96
C GLY A 589 12.27 -18.15 -19.44
N VAL A 590 11.43 -17.63 -18.53
CA VAL A 590 10.17 -16.96 -18.87
C VAL A 590 10.20 -15.47 -18.51
N LYS A 591 9.24 -14.72 -19.05
CA LYS A 591 9.02 -13.34 -18.66
C LYS A 591 8.54 -13.32 -17.20
N CYS A 592 9.31 -12.72 -16.30
CA CYS A 592 8.76 -12.14 -15.08
C CYS A 592 7.94 -10.90 -15.46
#